data_AF-A0A2H9PQ97-F1
#
_entry.id   AF-A0A2H9PQ97-F1
#
_cell.length_a   1.000
_cell.length_b   1.000
_cell.length_c   1.000
_cell.angle_alpha   90.00
_cell.angle_beta   90.00
_cell.angle_gamma   90.00
#
_symmetry.space_group_name_H-M   'P 1'
#
loop_
_entity.id
_entity.type
_entity.pdbx_description
1 polymer ?
#
loop_
_entity_poly.entity_id
_entity_poly.type
_entity_poly.pdbx_seq_one_letter_code
_entity_poly.pdbx_strand_id
1 'polypeptide(L)'
;MLMFTDKMKKNKKSQAEIVGLVIIVLLITIGFLFVVKFVIMKEEPDTKKSFVYSELASNTLNVLLKTTTDCEGSDVTELFQDCAALHPRIFCGGVNSCDKVNEVVEYILNKSLKKWNKQYEFNAYIPGSDEPISYYNNNCDENLDKESSTYYILIFEGRTLHVTLDICG
;
A
#
# COMPACT_ATOMS: atom_id res chain seq x y z
N MET A 1 50.19 -11.12 70.61
CA MET A 1 49.81 -11.17 69.17
C MET A 1 48.58 -10.29 68.99
N LEU A 2 48.80 -8.99 68.80
CA LEU A 2 47.76 -7.97 68.64
C LEU A 2 47.75 -7.57 67.16
N MET A 3 46.66 -7.88 66.44
CA MET A 3 46.47 -7.46 65.05
C MET A 3 45.38 -6.40 65.00
N PHE A 4 45.77 -5.22 64.53
CA PHE A 4 44.99 -4.00 64.43
C PHE A 4 43.84 -4.16 63.42
N THR A 5 42.60 -3.99 63.88
CA THR A 5 41.44 -3.77 63.02
C THR A 5 41.34 -2.28 62.68
N ASP A 6 41.92 -1.90 61.54
CA ASP A 6 41.86 -0.54 61.02
C ASP A 6 40.43 -0.20 60.56
N LYS A 7 39.82 0.77 61.25
CA LYS A 7 38.41 1.15 61.11
C LYS A 7 38.32 2.20 60.01
N MET A 8 38.23 1.75 58.75
CA MET A 8 37.98 2.63 57.59
C MET A 8 36.67 3.41 57.76
N LYS A 9 36.77 4.66 58.21
CA LYS A 9 35.67 5.62 58.31
C LYS A 9 35.34 6.12 56.89
N LYS A 10 34.58 5.30 56.14
CA LYS A 10 34.18 5.59 54.75
C LYS A 10 33.41 6.91 54.66
N ASN A 11 33.85 7.76 53.73
CA ASN A 11 33.26 9.05 53.37
C ASN A 11 31.80 8.88 52.87
N LYS A 12 30.82 9.06 53.76
CA LYS A 12 29.39 8.89 53.45
C LYS A 12 28.83 9.95 52.50
N LYS A 13 29.50 11.09 52.31
CA LYS A 13 29.03 12.17 51.43
C LYS A 13 29.12 11.82 49.94
N SER A 14 30.23 11.23 49.49
CA SER A 14 30.44 10.88 48.08
C SER A 14 29.48 9.79 47.60
N GLN A 15 29.03 8.90 48.49
CA GLN A 15 28.04 7.87 48.15
C GLN A 15 26.65 8.45 47.87
N ALA A 16 26.27 9.54 48.54
CA ALA A 16 24.96 10.16 48.36
C ALA A 16 24.82 10.86 46.99
N GLU A 17 25.90 11.51 46.51
CA GLU A 17 25.92 12.18 45.20
C GLU A 17 25.80 11.17 44.04
N ILE A 18 26.50 10.03 44.13
CA ILE A 18 26.43 8.96 43.12
C ILE A 18 25.03 8.35 43.05
N VAL A 19 24.38 8.13 44.19
CA VAL A 19 23.01 7.59 44.23
C VAL A 19 22.02 8.56 43.57
N GLY A 20 22.15 9.88 43.82
CA GLY A 20 21.30 10.88 43.18
C GLY A 20 21.44 10.90 41.66
N LEU A 21 22.68 10.83 41.16
CA LEU A 21 22.96 10.78 39.72
C LEU A 21 22.37 9.52 39.08
N VAL A 22 22.51 8.36 39.72
CA VAL A 22 21.94 7.09 39.22
C VAL A 22 20.41 7.17 39.09
N ILE A 23 19.73 7.77 40.07
CA ILE A 23 18.26 7.92 40.03
C ILE A 23 17.84 8.79 38.85
N ILE A 24 18.52 9.92 38.59
CA ILE A 24 18.20 10.80 37.46
C ILE A 24 18.40 10.09 36.12
N VAL A 25 19.51 9.37 35.95
CA VAL A 25 19.77 8.59 34.73
C VAL A 25 18.68 7.53 34.52
N LEU A 26 18.25 6.87 35.60
CA LEU A 26 17.18 5.87 35.55
C LEU A 26 15.84 6.49 35.15
N LEU A 27 15.51 7.69 35.65
CA LEU A 27 14.30 8.41 35.24
C LEU A 27 14.35 8.85 33.76
N ILE A 28 15.50 9.34 33.29
CA ILE A 28 15.68 9.76 31.89
C ILE A 28 15.56 8.56 30.94
N THR A 29 16.18 7.42 31.27
CA THR A 29 16.09 6.21 30.45
C THR A 29 14.67 5.67 30.37
N ILE A 30 13.93 5.64 31.49
CA ILE A 30 12.51 5.28 31.50
C ILE A 30 11.69 6.26 30.64
N GLY A 31 11.91 7.56 30.80
CA GLY A 31 11.23 8.59 29.98
C GLY A 31 11.49 8.40 28.49
N PHE A 32 12.72 8.08 28.10
CA PHE A 32 13.09 7.82 26.71
C PHE A 32 12.40 6.56 26.16
N LEU A 33 12.29 5.49 26.95
CA LEU A 33 11.54 4.29 26.56
C LEU A 33 10.06 4.59 26.30
N PHE A 34 9.44 5.47 27.10
CA PHE A 34 8.07 5.91 26.85
C PHE A 34 7.96 6.67 25.52
N VAL A 35 8.88 7.60 25.23
CA VAL A 35 8.88 8.32 23.95
C VAL A 35 9.04 7.36 22.77
N VAL A 36 9.99 6.44 22.84
CA VAL A 36 10.19 5.44 21.77
C VAL A 36 8.92 4.60 21.58
N LYS A 37 8.34 4.08 22.66
CA LYS A 37 7.16 3.21 22.57
C LYS A 37 5.90 3.93 22.08
N PHE A 38 5.64 5.14 22.58
CA PHE A 38 4.34 5.80 22.35
C PHE A 38 4.35 6.85 21.25
N VAL A 39 5.51 7.38 20.89
CA VAL A 39 5.64 8.37 19.81
C VAL A 39 6.16 7.72 18.53
N ILE A 40 7.20 6.90 18.63
CA ILE A 40 7.85 6.31 17.45
C ILE A 40 7.11 5.05 16.99
N MET A 41 6.73 4.17 17.93
CA MET A 41 6.09 2.88 17.60
C MET A 41 4.56 2.93 17.57
N LYS A 42 3.94 4.12 17.50
CA LYS A 42 2.48 4.21 17.39
C LYS A 42 2.07 3.74 16.00
N GLU A 43 1.51 2.54 15.92
CA GLU A 43 0.84 2.08 14.69
C GLU A 43 -0.24 3.10 14.32
N GLU A 44 -0.30 3.44 13.03
CA GLU A 44 -1.32 4.37 12.55
C GLU A 44 -2.71 3.80 12.85
N PRO A 45 -3.64 4.60 13.40
CA PRO A 45 -5.01 4.14 13.63
C PRO A 45 -5.59 3.63 12.31
N ASP A 46 -6.31 2.51 12.34
CA ASP A 46 -6.78 1.80 11.14
C ASP A 46 -7.56 2.70 10.17
N THR A 47 -8.24 3.73 10.69
CA THR A 47 -8.94 4.74 9.87
C THR A 47 -8.03 5.54 8.94
N LYS A 48 -6.76 5.77 9.31
CA LYS A 48 -5.79 6.44 8.44
C LYS A 48 -5.31 5.52 7.32
N LYS A 49 -5.10 4.23 7.62
CA LYS A 49 -4.67 3.24 6.62
C LYS A 49 -5.74 3.07 5.54
N SER A 50 -7.00 2.89 5.98
CA SER A 50 -8.17 2.79 5.09
C SER A 50 -8.25 3.96 4.11
N PHE A 51 -8.17 5.19 4.61
CA PHE A 51 -8.18 6.39 3.78
C PHE A 51 -7.01 6.44 2.80
N VAL A 52 -5.79 6.14 3.24
CA VAL A 52 -4.60 6.13 2.38
C VAL A 52 -4.70 5.08 1.28
N TYR A 53 -5.24 3.90 1.57
CA TYR A 53 -5.40 2.83 0.59
C TYR A 53 -6.49 3.15 -0.43
N SER A 54 -7.63 3.67 -0.01
CA SER A 54 -8.69 4.12 -0.92
C SER A 54 -8.20 5.23 -1.85
N GLU A 55 -7.46 6.21 -1.31
CA GLU A 55 -6.87 7.30 -2.09
C GLU A 55 -5.79 6.80 -3.05
N LEU A 56 -4.96 5.84 -2.63
CA LEU A 56 -3.97 5.19 -3.48
C LEU A 56 -4.64 4.41 -4.62
N ALA A 57 -5.69 3.64 -4.33
CA ALA A 57 -6.46 2.88 -5.32
C ALA A 57 -7.07 3.83 -6.37
N SER A 58 -7.77 4.86 -5.90
CA SER A 58 -8.43 5.86 -6.76
C SER A 58 -7.44 6.60 -7.66
N ASN A 59 -6.34 7.11 -7.10
CA ASN A 59 -5.33 7.83 -7.87
C ASN A 59 -4.61 6.92 -8.87
N THR A 60 -4.28 5.69 -8.46
CA THR A 60 -3.64 4.71 -9.35
C THR A 60 -4.55 4.36 -10.50
N LEU A 61 -5.83 4.09 -10.23
CA LEU A 61 -6.81 3.74 -11.24
C LEU A 61 -7.07 4.90 -12.22
N ASN A 62 -7.20 6.13 -11.71
CA ASN A 62 -7.37 7.32 -12.55
C ASN A 62 -6.15 7.60 -13.44
N VAL A 63 -4.93 7.40 -12.94
CA VAL A 63 -3.70 7.52 -13.76
C VAL A 63 -3.63 6.40 -14.78
N LEU A 64 -3.92 5.16 -14.38
CA LEU A 64 -3.92 3.99 -15.25
C LEU A 64 -4.84 4.22 -16.46
N LEU A 65 -6.11 4.59 -16.20
CA LEU A 65 -7.13 4.78 -17.23
C LEU A 65 -6.83 5.95 -18.18
N LYS A 66 -6.10 6.98 -17.72
CA LYS A 66 -5.70 8.14 -18.53
C LYS A 66 -4.33 8.00 -19.18
N THR A 67 -3.61 6.91 -18.93
CA THR A 67 -2.29 6.69 -19.52
C THR A 67 -2.45 6.47 -21.01
N THR A 68 -1.75 7.27 -21.82
CA THR A 68 -1.70 7.09 -23.27
C THR A 68 -0.75 5.97 -23.63
N THR A 69 -1.16 5.15 -24.59
CA THR A 69 -0.36 4.03 -25.07
C THR A 69 0.30 4.36 -26.40
N ASP A 70 1.22 3.51 -26.84
CA ASP A 70 1.80 3.54 -28.18
C ASP A 70 0.85 3.00 -29.26
N CYS A 71 -0.35 2.57 -28.87
CA CYS A 71 -1.38 2.10 -29.79
C CYS A 71 -2.20 3.27 -30.35
N GLU A 72 -1.73 3.85 -31.45
CA GLU A 72 -2.40 4.97 -32.15
C GLU A 72 -2.65 6.21 -31.27
N GLY A 73 -1.96 6.30 -30.12
CA GLY A 73 -2.16 7.36 -29.13
C GLY A 73 -3.41 7.19 -28.26
N SER A 74 -4.11 6.06 -28.37
CA SER A 74 -5.26 5.75 -27.52
C SER A 74 -4.87 5.61 -26.06
N ASP A 75 -5.73 6.12 -25.19
CA ASP A 75 -5.60 5.89 -23.76
C ASP A 75 -6.13 4.52 -23.35
N VAL A 76 -5.78 4.09 -22.14
CA VAL A 76 -6.21 2.79 -21.60
C VAL A 76 -7.74 2.70 -21.50
N THR A 77 -8.45 3.82 -21.32
CA THR A 77 -9.92 3.85 -21.30
C THR A 77 -10.50 3.46 -22.67
N GLU A 78 -9.99 4.05 -23.75
CA GLU A 78 -10.39 3.73 -25.12
C GLU A 78 -10.10 2.26 -25.47
N LEU A 79 -8.94 1.76 -25.06
CA LEU A 79 -8.60 0.34 -25.27
C LEU A 79 -9.53 -0.59 -24.49
N PHE A 80 -9.91 -0.25 -23.26
CA PHE A 80 -10.91 -1.00 -22.49
C PHE A 80 -12.29 -0.97 -23.16
N GLN A 81 -12.71 0.19 -23.68
CA GLN A 81 -13.97 0.34 -24.40
C GLN A 81 -14.01 -0.49 -25.68
N ASP A 82 -12.92 -0.50 -26.45
CA ASP A 82 -12.80 -1.29 -27.66
C ASP A 82 -12.74 -2.79 -27.36
N CYS A 83 -11.98 -3.18 -26.34
CA CYS A 83 -11.91 -4.57 -25.89
C CYS A 83 -13.26 -5.11 -25.40
N ALA A 84 -14.04 -4.28 -24.70
CA ALA A 84 -15.37 -4.63 -24.23
C ALA A 84 -16.45 -4.63 -25.33
N ALA A 85 -16.14 -4.13 -26.54
CA ALA A 85 -17.06 -4.10 -27.65
C ALA A 85 -17.25 -5.49 -28.27
N LEU A 86 -18.42 -5.76 -28.85
CA LEU A 86 -18.69 -7.01 -29.59
C LEU A 86 -17.72 -7.24 -30.76
N HIS A 87 -17.21 -6.15 -31.35
CA HIS A 87 -16.29 -6.17 -32.48
C HIS A 87 -15.15 -5.17 -32.23
N PRO A 88 -14.06 -5.59 -31.56
CA PRO A 88 -12.88 -4.76 -31.34
C PRO A 88 -12.30 -4.29 -32.68
N ARG A 89 -11.99 -3.00 -32.78
CA ARG A 89 -11.50 -2.35 -34.00
C ARG A 89 -10.06 -1.87 -33.86
N ILE A 90 -9.58 -1.68 -32.64
CA ILE A 90 -8.24 -1.15 -32.39
C ILE A 90 -7.24 -2.31 -32.42
N PHE A 91 -6.26 -2.20 -33.31
CA PHE A 91 -5.16 -3.16 -33.46
C PHE A 91 -3.81 -2.47 -33.31
N CYS A 92 -3.08 -2.84 -32.26
CA CYS A 92 -1.84 -2.23 -31.84
C CYS A 92 -0.65 -3.02 -32.37
N GLY A 93 -0.21 -2.77 -33.61
CA GLY A 93 0.95 -3.47 -34.18
C GLY A 93 0.76 -4.98 -34.31
N GLY A 94 -0.47 -5.43 -34.58
CA GLY A 94 -0.84 -6.85 -34.71
C GLY A 94 -1.39 -7.50 -33.44
N VAL A 95 -1.44 -6.76 -32.33
CA VAL A 95 -2.05 -7.20 -31.07
C VAL A 95 -3.45 -6.55 -30.95
N ASN A 96 -4.45 -7.28 -30.44
CA ASN A 96 -5.77 -6.70 -30.21
C ASN A 96 -5.77 -5.74 -28.99
N SER A 97 -6.80 -4.91 -28.87
CA SER A 97 -6.94 -3.96 -27.76
C SER A 97 -6.95 -4.60 -26.37
N CYS A 98 -7.54 -5.79 -26.20
CA CYS A 98 -7.59 -6.52 -24.93
C CYS A 98 -6.20 -6.94 -24.44
N ASP A 99 -5.43 -7.59 -25.31
CA ASP A 99 -4.07 -8.04 -25.03
C ASP A 99 -3.15 -6.86 -24.73
N LYS A 100 -3.30 -5.75 -25.48
CA LYS A 100 -2.53 -4.52 -25.23
C LYS A 100 -2.87 -3.88 -23.88
N VAL A 101 -4.16 -3.82 -23.52
CA VAL A 101 -4.59 -3.35 -22.20
C VAL A 101 -4.00 -4.19 -21.09
N ASN A 102 -4.03 -5.52 -21.23
CA ASN A 102 -3.47 -6.45 -20.26
C ASN A 102 -1.96 -6.21 -20.07
N GLU A 103 -1.21 -6.09 -21.17
CA GLU A 103 0.22 -5.75 -21.14
C GLU A 103 0.49 -4.44 -20.38
N VAL A 104 -0.27 -3.38 -20.70
CA VAL A 104 -0.07 -2.05 -20.12
C VAL A 104 -0.46 -2.02 -18.64
N VAL A 105 -1.59 -2.62 -18.27
CA VAL A 105 -2.04 -2.74 -16.87
C VAL A 105 -1.03 -3.52 -16.06
N GLU A 106 -0.62 -4.70 -16.53
CA GLU A 106 0.38 -5.52 -15.87
C GLU A 106 1.69 -4.74 -15.67
N TYR A 107 2.17 -4.06 -16.71
CA TYR A 107 3.39 -3.26 -16.65
C TYR A 107 3.29 -2.17 -15.59
N ILE A 108 2.21 -1.38 -15.61
CA ILE A 108 2.02 -0.26 -14.67
C ILE A 108 1.92 -0.77 -13.24
N LEU A 109 1.10 -1.79 -12.96
CA LEU A 109 0.94 -2.33 -11.61
C LEU A 109 2.22 -3.01 -11.08
N ASN A 110 2.96 -3.73 -11.95
CA ASN A 110 4.24 -4.33 -11.59
C ASN A 110 5.33 -3.27 -11.30
N LYS A 111 5.34 -2.16 -12.04
CA LYS A 111 6.33 -1.08 -11.85
C LYS A 111 5.98 -0.12 -10.71
N SER A 112 4.72 -0.11 -10.26
CA SER A 112 4.22 0.73 -9.17
C SER A 112 3.96 -0.09 -7.90
N LEU A 113 2.73 -0.58 -7.70
CA LEU A 113 2.26 -1.22 -6.47
C LEU A 113 3.11 -2.42 -6.06
N LYS A 114 3.51 -3.27 -7.01
CA LYS A 114 4.37 -4.42 -6.72
C LYS A 114 5.77 -4.00 -6.27
N LYS A 115 6.35 -2.97 -6.91
CA LYS A 115 7.64 -2.40 -6.52
C LYS A 115 7.58 -1.75 -5.13
N TRP A 116 6.43 -1.23 -4.74
CA TRP A 116 6.15 -0.70 -3.41
C TRP A 116 5.76 -1.77 -2.38
N ASN A 117 5.81 -3.05 -2.78
CA ASN A 117 5.43 -4.19 -1.95
C ASN A 117 4.01 -4.05 -1.38
N LYS A 118 3.08 -3.55 -2.19
CA LYS A 118 1.64 -3.48 -1.88
C LYS A 118 0.93 -4.69 -2.47
N GLN A 119 0.09 -5.32 -1.64
CA GLN A 119 -0.84 -6.36 -2.09
C GLN A 119 -2.03 -5.69 -2.74
N TYR A 120 -2.45 -6.20 -3.90
CA TYR A 120 -3.55 -5.63 -4.65
C TYR A 120 -4.29 -6.68 -5.48
N GLU A 121 -5.52 -6.34 -5.84
CA GLU A 121 -6.35 -7.09 -6.77
C GLU A 121 -6.94 -6.09 -7.80
N PHE A 122 -6.76 -6.36 -9.08
CA PHE A 122 -7.30 -5.55 -10.17
C PHE A 122 -8.26 -6.38 -10.99
N ASN A 123 -9.46 -5.85 -11.21
CA ASN A 123 -10.57 -6.53 -11.85
C ASN A 123 -11.26 -5.60 -12.85
N ALA A 124 -11.33 -5.99 -14.12
CA ALA A 124 -12.15 -5.32 -15.13
C ALA A 124 -13.22 -6.29 -15.64
N TYR A 125 -14.50 -5.99 -15.43
CA TYR A 125 -15.60 -6.89 -15.78
C TYR A 125 -16.89 -6.16 -16.15
N ILE A 126 -17.71 -6.80 -16.98
CA ILE A 126 -19.06 -6.32 -17.31
C ILE A 126 -20.05 -7.08 -16.42
N PRO A 127 -20.93 -6.41 -15.66
CA PRO A 127 -21.95 -7.09 -14.87
C PRO A 127 -22.80 -8.02 -15.73
N GLY A 128 -22.90 -9.29 -15.33
CA GLY A 128 -23.63 -10.33 -16.07
C GLY A 128 -22.81 -11.08 -17.13
N SER A 129 -21.52 -10.76 -17.30
CA SER A 129 -20.55 -11.60 -18.02
C SER A 129 -19.99 -12.67 -17.08
N ASP A 130 -19.79 -13.89 -17.59
CA ASP A 130 -19.18 -14.99 -16.82
C ASP A 130 -17.66 -14.81 -16.66
N GLU A 131 -17.00 -14.14 -17.62
CA GLU A 131 -15.55 -13.94 -17.62
C GLU A 131 -15.19 -12.45 -17.48
N PRO A 132 -14.20 -12.10 -16.64
CA PRO A 132 -13.65 -10.76 -16.57
C PRO A 132 -12.79 -10.48 -17.81
N ILE A 133 -12.76 -9.22 -18.24
CA ILE A 133 -11.88 -8.75 -19.32
C ILE A 133 -10.41 -8.83 -18.89
N SER A 134 -10.15 -8.50 -17.63
CA SER A 134 -8.80 -8.45 -17.07
C SER A 134 -8.84 -8.77 -15.58
N TYR A 135 -7.90 -9.61 -15.13
CA TYR A 135 -7.77 -10.04 -13.75
C TYR A 135 -6.29 -10.12 -13.36
N TYR A 136 -5.90 -9.40 -12.30
CA TYR A 136 -4.57 -9.48 -11.72
C TYR A 136 -4.64 -9.50 -10.19
N ASN A 137 -4.08 -10.55 -9.58
CA ASN A 137 -3.96 -10.65 -8.12
C ASN A 137 -2.49 -10.75 -7.72
N ASN A 138 -2.05 -9.85 -6.84
CA ASN A 138 -0.71 -9.85 -6.26
C ASN A 138 -0.79 -10.11 -4.74
N ASN A 139 -1.09 -11.36 -4.37
CA ASN A 139 -1.18 -11.85 -2.99
C ASN A 139 -2.22 -11.11 -2.13
N CYS A 140 -3.32 -10.67 -2.72
CA CYS A 140 -4.47 -10.20 -1.96
C CYS A 140 -5.30 -11.41 -1.51
N ASP A 141 -5.19 -11.76 -0.22
CA ASP A 141 -5.97 -12.82 0.41
C ASP A 141 -7.42 -12.34 0.66
N GLU A 142 -8.39 -13.26 0.60
CA GLU A 142 -9.80 -12.99 0.90
C GLU A 142 -10.02 -12.56 2.37
N ASN A 143 -9.08 -12.90 3.26
CA ASN A 143 -9.17 -12.59 4.69
C ASN A 143 -8.57 -11.23 5.08
N LEU A 144 -7.99 -10.48 4.13
CA LEU A 144 -7.43 -9.16 4.38
C LEU A 144 -8.49 -8.07 4.21
N ASP A 145 -8.36 -7.01 4.99
CA ASP A 145 -9.13 -5.79 4.76
C ASP A 145 -8.78 -5.24 3.36
N LYS A 146 -9.82 -4.93 2.58
CA LYS A 146 -9.71 -4.42 1.22
C LYS A 146 -10.27 -3.01 1.16
N GLU A 147 -9.50 -2.12 0.57
CA GLU A 147 -9.97 -0.79 0.21
C GLU A 147 -10.02 -0.68 -1.30
N SER A 148 -11.23 -0.46 -1.80
CA SER A 148 -11.57 -0.54 -3.21
C SER A 148 -11.78 0.83 -3.82
N SER A 149 -11.36 0.98 -5.06
CA SER A 149 -11.84 2.04 -5.94
C SER A 149 -12.37 1.43 -7.22
N THR A 150 -13.57 1.86 -7.63
CA THR A 150 -14.21 1.40 -8.87
C THR A 150 -14.48 2.58 -9.77
N TYR A 151 -14.08 2.45 -11.03
CA TYR A 151 -14.38 3.37 -12.11
C TYR A 151 -15.35 2.71 -13.10
N TYR A 152 -16.32 3.49 -13.56
CA TYR A 152 -17.36 3.02 -14.48
C TYR A 152 -17.10 3.59 -15.86
N ILE A 153 -16.84 2.71 -16.83
CA ILE A 153 -16.66 3.09 -18.22
C ILE A 153 -17.95 2.75 -18.96
N LEU A 154 -18.58 3.76 -19.56
CA LEU A 154 -19.71 3.53 -20.46
C LEU A 154 -19.19 2.88 -21.75
N ILE A 155 -19.78 1.75 -22.11
CA ILE A 155 -19.51 1.07 -23.39
C ILE A 155 -20.73 1.16 -24.30
N PHE A 156 -20.54 0.81 -25.58
CA PHE A 156 -21.64 0.81 -26.53
C PHE A 156 -22.78 -0.12 -26.07
N GLU A 157 -24.02 0.21 -26.47
CA GLU A 157 -25.25 -0.52 -26.11
C GLU A 157 -25.75 -0.32 -24.67
N GLY A 158 -25.24 0.69 -23.96
CA GLY A 158 -25.72 1.04 -22.61
C GLY A 158 -25.27 0.08 -21.52
N ARG A 159 -24.30 -0.80 -21.82
CA ARG A 159 -23.59 -1.59 -20.81
C ARG A 159 -22.52 -0.74 -20.12
N THR A 160 -22.11 -1.16 -18.93
CA THR A 160 -21.07 -0.50 -18.14
C THR A 160 -19.96 -1.48 -17.81
N LEU A 161 -18.72 -1.12 -18.14
CA LEU A 161 -17.53 -1.83 -17.71
C LEU A 161 -17.12 -1.32 -16.33
N HIS A 162 -17.00 -2.22 -15.37
CA HIS A 162 -16.53 -1.93 -14.02
C HIS A 162 -15.05 -2.23 -13.97
N VAL A 163 -14.23 -1.22 -13.68
CA VAL A 163 -12.80 -1.38 -13.45
C VAL A 163 -12.54 -1.10 -11.98
N THR A 164 -12.14 -2.11 -11.24
CA THR A 164 -11.92 -2.07 -9.79
C THR A 164 -10.46 -2.36 -9.48
N LEU A 165 -9.90 -1.58 -8.56
CA LEU A 165 -8.60 -1.82 -7.95
C LEU A 165 -8.77 -1.86 -6.43
N ASP A 166 -8.41 -2.99 -5.83
CA ASP A 166 -8.41 -3.23 -4.40
C ASP A 166 -6.98 -3.20 -3.89
N ILE A 167 -6.73 -2.46 -2.81
CA ILE A 167 -5.46 -2.47 -2.07
C ILE A 167 -5.70 -3.21 -0.75
N CYS A 168 -4.81 -4.14 -0.42
CA CYS A 168 -5.03 -5.09 0.67
C CYS A 168 -3.99 -4.90 1.78
N GLY A 169 -4.44 -5.02 3.04
CA GLY A 169 -3.58 -5.13 4.23
C GLY A 169 -3.76 -4.02 5.26
#